data_AF-A0A6B3G812-F1
#
_entry.id   AF-A0A6B3G812-F1
#
_cell.length_a   1.000
_cell.length_b   1.000
_cell.length_c   1.000
_cell.angle_alpha   90.00
_cell.angle_beta   90.00
_cell.angle_gamma   90.00
#
_symmetry.space_group_name_H-M   'P 1'
#
loop_
_entity.id
_entity.type
_entity.pdbx_description
1 polymer ?
#
loop_
_entity_poly.entity_id
_entity_poly.type
_entity_poly.pdbx_seq_one_letter_code
_entity_poly.pdbx_strand_id
1 'polypeptide(L)'
;MVGYLALPAGAGPLPAVLLGPEGMGLSDVERRRADALAELGYVTLAFDLHGGRYLGDPEEMLARCLPLLADPDRMRGIGHAALD
;
A
#
# COMPACT_ATOMS: atom_id res chain seq x y z
N MET A 1 3.94 2.46 -10.15
CA MET A 1 3.51 2.00 -8.81
C MET A 1 3.28 0.50 -8.88
N VAL A 2 3.74 -0.26 -7.90
CA VAL A 2 3.51 -1.72 -7.88
C VAL A 2 2.70 -2.06 -6.64
N GLY A 3 1.38 -2.23 -6.80
CA GLY A 3 0.49 -2.66 -5.71
C GLY A 3 0.30 -4.18 -5.69
N TYR A 4 -0.34 -4.67 -4.64
CA TYR A 4 -0.83 -6.05 -4.53
C TYR A 4 -2.33 -6.07 -4.30
N LEU A 5 -3.07 -6.76 -5.18
CA LEU A 5 -4.52 -6.87 -5.11
C LEU A 5 -4.90 -8.30 -4.72
N ALA A 6 -5.50 -8.45 -3.53
CA ALA A 6 -6.09 -9.69 -3.08
C ALA A 6 -7.60 -9.64 -3.29
N LEU A 7 -8.16 -10.68 -3.92
CA LEU A 7 -9.57 -10.76 -4.25
C LEU A 7 -10.24 -11.87 -3.43
N PRO A 8 -11.37 -11.58 -2.77
CA PRO A 8 -12.18 -12.61 -2.12
C PRO A 8 -12.86 -13.49 -3.16
N ALA A 9 -13.34 -14.67 -2.74
CA ALA A 9 -14.26 -15.44 -3.56
C ALA A 9 -15.62 -14.73 -3.69
N GLY A 10 -16.22 -14.74 -4.89
CA GLY A 10 -17.53 -14.14 -5.14
C GLY A 10 -17.57 -13.32 -6.43
N ALA A 11 -18.74 -12.79 -6.76
CA ALA A 11 -18.95 -11.91 -7.91
C ALA A 11 -19.85 -10.72 -7.51
N GLY A 12 -19.65 -9.58 -8.17
CA GLY A 12 -20.40 -8.35 -7.93
C GLY A 12 -19.65 -7.32 -7.07
N PRO A 13 -20.32 -6.24 -6.64
CA PRO A 13 -19.73 -5.22 -5.78
C PRO A 13 -19.42 -5.80 -4.40
N LEU A 14 -18.16 -5.73 -4.00
CA LEU A 14 -17.67 -6.24 -2.71
C LEU A 14 -17.05 -5.09 -1.90
N PRO A 15 -17.09 -5.15 -0.56
CA PRO A 15 -16.44 -4.14 0.27
C PRO A 15 -14.94 -4.13 0.00
N ALA A 16 -14.35 -2.94 -0.06
CA ALA A 16 -12.94 -2.77 -0.38
C ALA A 16 -12.15 -2.16 0.77
N VAL A 17 -10.92 -2.61 0.95
CA VAL A 17 -9.96 -2.10 1.93
C VAL A 17 -8.71 -1.64 1.18
N LEU A 18 -8.29 -0.40 1.44
CA LEU A 18 -7.00 0.12 1.01
C LEU A 18 -5.99 -0.12 2.15
N LEU A 19 -4.99 -0.96 1.91
CA LEU A 19 -3.95 -1.32 2.87
C LEU A 19 -2.68 -0.50 2.61
N GLY A 20 -2.27 0.30 3.59
CA GLY A 20 -1.04 1.09 3.51
C GLY A 20 0.22 0.24 3.70
N PRO A 21 1.33 0.58 3.01
CA PRO A 21 2.61 -0.06 3.25
C PRO A 21 3.18 0.39 4.60
N GLU A 22 4.08 -0.42 5.16
CA GLU A 22 4.95 0.03 6.24
C GLU A 22 6.01 1.03 5.69
N GLY A 23 6.77 1.67 6.59
CA GLY A 23 7.78 2.66 6.20
C GLY A 23 8.77 2.13 5.15
N MET A 24 9.12 0.85 5.23
CA MET A 24 10.05 0.20 4.31
C MET A 24 9.45 -0.02 2.91
N GLY A 25 8.13 0.01 2.75
CA GLY A 25 7.44 -0.37 1.51
C GLY A 25 6.67 -1.69 1.63
N LEU A 26 6.22 -2.23 0.50
CA LEU A 26 5.48 -3.49 0.46
C LEU A 26 6.40 -4.71 0.61
N SER A 27 6.10 -5.55 1.59
CA SER A 27 6.75 -6.82 1.88
C SER A 27 5.73 -7.97 1.88
N ASP A 28 6.19 -9.17 2.21
CA ASP A 28 5.29 -10.32 2.39
C ASP A 28 4.35 -10.15 3.60
N VAL A 29 4.65 -9.25 4.55
CA VAL A 29 3.76 -8.96 5.67
C VAL A 29 2.48 -8.30 5.17
N GLU A 30 2.58 -7.26 4.34
CA GLU A 30 1.42 -6.57 3.79
C GLU A 30 0.64 -7.48 2.83
N ARG A 31 1.34 -8.30 2.04
CA ARG A 31 0.70 -9.28 1.14
C ARG A 31 -0.16 -10.28 1.91
N ARG A 32 0.40 -10.91 2.95
CA ARG A 32 -0.35 -11.85 3.81
C ARG A 32 -1.52 -11.19 4.53
N ARG A 33 -1.40 -9.92 4.94
CA ARG A 33 -2.52 -9.17 5.52
C ARG A 33 -3.61 -8.90 4.50
N ALA A 34 -3.25 -8.58 3.25
CA ALA A 34 -4.20 -8.41 2.17
C ALA A 34 -4.93 -9.73 1.85
N ASP A 35 -4.20 -10.85 1.82
CA ASP A 35 -4.79 -12.19 1.63
C ASP A 35 -5.76 -12.54 2.76
N ALA A 36 -5.38 -12.31 4.02
CA ALA A 36 -6.26 -12.57 5.16
C ALA A 36 -7.54 -11.71 5.13
N LEU A 37 -7.46 -10.47 4.65
CA LEU A 37 -8.64 -9.62 4.46
C LEU A 37 -9.52 -10.12 3.29
N ALA A 38 -8.91 -10.62 2.22
CA ALA A 38 -9.64 -11.27 1.13
C ALA A 38 -10.35 -12.56 1.58
N GLU A 39 -9.72 -13.36 2.44
CA GLU A 39 -10.37 -14.53 3.06
C GLU A 39 -11.61 -14.15 3.91
N LEU A 40 -11.63 -12.92 4.45
CA LEU A 40 -12.78 -12.36 5.17
C LEU A 40 -13.83 -11.69 4.26
N GLY A 41 -13.65 -11.72 2.94
CA GLY A 41 -14.61 -11.20 1.97
C GLY A 41 -14.33 -9.78 1.46
N TYR A 42 -13.16 -9.20 1.72
CA TYR A 42 -12.81 -7.85 1.29
C TYR A 42 -11.91 -7.84 0.05
N VAL A 43 -12.25 -7.02 -0.95
CA VAL A 43 -11.29 -6.66 -2.01
C VAL A 43 -10.19 -5.80 -1.38
N THR A 44 -8.96 -6.29 -1.34
CA THR A 44 -7.88 -5.59 -0.62
C THR A 44 -6.78 -5.16 -1.57
N LEU A 45 -6.55 -3.85 -1.66
CA LEU A 45 -5.44 -3.28 -2.40
C LEU A 45 -4.36 -2.81 -1.42
N ALA A 46 -3.23 -3.51 -1.38
CA ALA A 46 -2.02 -3.01 -0.74
C ALA A 46 -1.28 -2.09 -1.72
N PHE A 47 -1.18 -0.80 -1.38
CA PHE A 47 -0.58 0.20 -2.26
C PHE A 47 0.89 0.46 -1.91
N ASP A 48 1.61 1.09 -2.83
CA ASP A 48 3.05 1.29 -2.75
C ASP A 48 3.39 2.78 -2.85
N LEU A 49 4.15 3.28 -1.87
CA LEU A 49 4.59 4.68 -1.78
C LEU A 49 5.97 4.93 -2.39
N HIS A 50 6.71 3.87 -2.71
CA HIS A 50 8.12 3.95 -3.09
C HIS A 50 8.39 3.51 -4.52
N GLY A 51 7.36 3.14 -5.28
CA GLY A 51 7.46 2.82 -6.70
C GLY A 51 8.12 1.46 -6.97
N GLY A 52 7.82 0.46 -6.14
CA GLY A 52 8.34 -0.90 -6.21
C GLY A 52 9.64 -1.09 -5.44
N ARG A 53 10.06 -0.08 -4.68
CA ARG A 53 11.28 -0.13 -3.87
C ARG A 53 10.97 -0.56 -2.45
N TYR A 54 11.83 -1.42 -1.92
CA TYR A 54 11.87 -1.75 -0.49
C TYR A 54 13.11 -1.10 0.12
N LEU A 55 12.92 -0.26 1.14
CA LEU A 55 13.97 0.55 1.76
C LEU A 55 14.58 -0.22 2.92
N GLY A 56 15.49 -1.15 2.66
CA GLY A 56 16.07 -2.03 3.70
C GLY A 56 16.94 -1.32 4.74
N ASP A 57 17.44 -0.12 4.42
CA ASP A 57 18.24 0.69 5.34
C ASP A 57 17.35 1.62 6.19
N PRO A 58 17.47 1.59 7.54
CA PRO A 58 16.65 2.43 8.41
C PRO A 58 16.81 3.94 8.20
N GLU A 59 18.02 4.42 7.89
CA GLU A 59 18.26 5.84 7.68
C GLU A 59 17.64 6.31 6.35
N GLU A 60 17.77 5.50 5.29
CA GLU A 60 17.12 5.75 4.00
C GLU A 60 15.58 5.76 4.14
N MET A 61 15.03 4.80 4.89
CA MET A 61 13.59 4.75 5.17
C MET A 61 13.12 6.02 5.90
N LEU A 62 13.82 6.43 6.96
CA LEU A 62 13.47 7.65 7.70
C LEU A 62 13.58 8.90 6.82
N ALA A 63 14.66 9.03 6.05
CA ALA A 63 14.88 10.14 5.14
C ALA A 63 13.79 10.25 4.06
N ARG A 64 13.21 9.11 3.64
CA ARG A 64 12.08 9.06 2.71
C ARG A 64 10.74 9.37 3.39
N CYS A 65 10.48 8.75 4.55
CA CYS A 65 9.16 8.78 5.20
C CYS A 65 8.89 10.07 5.97
N LEU A 66 9.86 10.62 6.71
CA LEU A 66 9.63 11.80 7.54
C LEU A 66 9.15 13.02 6.74
N PRO A 67 9.73 13.35 5.57
CA PRO A 67 9.23 14.45 4.74
C PRO A 67 7.82 14.21 4.21
N LEU A 68 7.44 12.95 3.93
CA LEU A 68 6.09 12.62 3.47
C LEU A 68 5.05 12.75 4.59
N LEU A 69 5.41 12.40 5.83
CA LEU A 69 4.55 12.56 6.99
C LEU A 69 4.33 14.04 7.36
N ALA A 70 5.34 14.88 7.12
CA ALA A 70 5.28 16.32 7.36
C ALA A 70 4.54 17.10 6.25
N ASP A 71 4.27 16.47 5.10
CA ASP A 71 3.67 17.10 3.92
C ASP A 71 2.47 16.29 3.38
N PRO A 72 1.26 16.49 3.94
CA PRO A 72 0.06 15.80 3.51
C PRO A 72 -0.32 16.06 2.04
N ASP A 73 0.01 17.23 1.51
CA ASP A 73 -0.30 17.59 0.13
C ASP A 73 0.56 16.79 -0.84
N ARG A 74 1.85 16.62 -0.53
CA ARG A 74 2.74 15.71 -1.26
C ARG A 74 2.28 14.26 -1.20
N MET A 75 1.82 13.79 -0.04
CA MET A 75 1.29 12.43 0.08
C MET A 75 0.04 12.23 -0.79
N ARG A 76 -0.88 13.20 -0.79
CA ARG A 76 -2.05 13.18 -1.69
C ARG A 76 -1.67 13.25 -3.16
N GLY A 77 -0.66 14.05 -3.51
CA GLY A 77 -0.13 14.12 -4.88
C GLY A 77 0.38 12.77 -5.39
N ILE A 78 1.07 11.99 -4.55
CA ILE A 78 1.50 10.62 -4.89
C ILE A 78 0.29 9.71 -5.15
N GLY A 79 -0.74 9.80 -4.29
CA GLY A 79 -1.97 9.03 -4.46
C GLY A 79 -2.72 9.39 -5.74
N HIS A 80 -2.84 10.68 -6.06
CA HIS A 80 -3.49 11.14 -7.29
C HIS A 80 -2.74 10.71 -8.56
N ALA A 81 -1.40 10.78 -8.55
CA ALA A 81 -0.59 10.33 -9.68
C ALA A 81 -0.71 8.81 -9.95
N ALA A 82 -1.32 8.04 -9.05
CA ALA A 82 -1.62 6.62 -9.25
C ALA A 82 -2.87 6.38 -10.10
N LEU A 83 -3.71 7.40 -10.26
CA LEU A 83 -5.02 7.32 -10.93
C LEU A 83 -4.96 7.74 -12.40
N ASP A 84 -3.86 8.38 -12.82
CA ASP A 84 -3.55 8.75 -14.20
C ASP A 84 -2.80 7.62 -14.93
#